data_AF-A0A1M7K8H9-F1
#
_entry.id   AF-A0A1M7K8H9-F1
#
_cell.length_a   1.000
_cell.length_b   1.000
_cell.length_c   1.000
_cell.angle_alpha   90.00
_cell.angle_beta   90.00
_cell.angle_gamma   90.00
#
_symmetry.space_group_name_H-M   'P 1'
#
loop_
_entity.id
_entity.type
_entity.pdbx_description
1 polymer ?
#
loop_
_entity_poly.entity_id
_entity_poly.type
_entity_poly.pdbx_seq_one_letter_code
_entity_poly.pdbx_strand_id
1 'polypeptide(L)'
;MQHLKYEISIIDKKQNVVVSDDAGEEYGTVMRSVLRNCDKRHTYQYVDSDGDKVVIGMKKRRFRDLNVASYIVQSENYEFKLKERPGTNLLYFKVGGKFDNKHITLDEDWQGNLEVYFHGSHVLTVIEDPVTSETRINLSRKFNTKSFPFVIGVLMFFMFKAYKREDWYIERAL
;
A
#
# COMPACT_ATOMS: atom_id res chain seq x y z
N MET A 1 3.19 -17.56 11.23
CA MET A 1 2.90 -16.14 10.92
C MET A 1 4.26 -15.53 10.76
N GLN A 2 4.46 -14.79 9.68
CA GLN A 2 5.72 -14.10 9.44
C GLN A 2 5.51 -12.63 9.81
N HIS A 3 6.48 -12.07 10.54
CA HIS A 3 6.49 -10.67 10.91
C HIS A 3 7.51 -9.96 10.03
N LEU A 4 7.09 -8.87 9.41
CA LEU A 4 7.94 -8.00 8.60
C LEU A 4 7.90 -6.60 9.19
N LYS A 5 8.92 -5.82 8.86
CA LYS A 5 9.08 -4.42 9.24
C LYS A 5 9.30 -3.58 8.00
N TYR A 6 8.93 -2.32 8.10
CA TYR A 6 9.38 -1.30 7.16
C TYR A 6 10.58 -0.58 7.76
N GLU A 7 11.64 -0.49 6.98
CA GLU A 7 12.80 0.34 7.28
C GLU A 7 12.91 1.45 6.25
N ILE A 8 12.97 2.71 6.70
CA ILE A 8 13.16 3.84 5.80
C ILE A 8 14.66 3.97 5.54
N SER A 9 15.06 3.85 4.28
CA SER A 9 16.44 4.07 3.86
C SER A 9 16.52 5.28 2.93
N ILE A 10 17.56 6.09 3.09
CA ILE A 10 17.82 7.24 2.21
C ILE A 10 18.91 6.83 1.23
N ILE A 11 18.55 6.66 -0.04
CA ILE A 11 19.47 6.30 -1.12
C ILE A 11 19.48 7.46 -2.12
N ASP A 12 20.65 8.04 -2.39
CA ASP A 12 20.82 9.12 -3.38
C ASP A 12 19.85 10.31 -3.19
N LYS A 13 19.65 10.74 -1.93
CA LYS A 13 18.71 11.80 -1.54
C LYS A 13 17.23 11.49 -1.83
N LYS A 14 16.91 10.25 -2.22
CA LYS A 14 15.55 9.74 -2.31
C LYS A 14 15.28 8.85 -1.09
N GLN A 15 14.17 9.12 -0.41
CA GLN A 15 13.67 8.26 0.64
C GLN A 15 13.00 7.06 -0.01
N ASN A 16 13.56 5.88 0.22
CA ASN A 16 13.00 4.59 -0.11
C ASN A 16 12.54 3.91 1.18
N VAL A 17 11.59 2.98 1.05
CA VAL A 17 11.19 2.15 2.18
C VAL A 17 11.49 0.71 1.83
N VAL A 18 12.41 0.10 2.56
CA VAL A 18 12.76 -1.31 2.46
C VAL A 18 11.77 -2.11 3.29
N VAL A 19 11.28 -3.20 2.72
CA VAL A 19 10.46 -4.19 3.44
C VAL A 19 11.37 -5.34 3.79
N SER A 20 11.62 -5.55 5.08
CA SER A 20 12.49 -6.60 5.58
C SER A 20 11.82 -7.41 6.69
N ASP A 21 12.38 -8.56 7.06
CA ASP A 21 11.99 -9.26 8.29
C ASP A 21 12.86 -8.86 9.50
N ASP A 22 12.56 -9.48 10.65
CA ASP A 22 13.30 -9.28 11.89
C ASP A 22 14.77 -9.75 11.83
N ALA A 23 15.13 -10.57 10.84
CA ALA A 23 16.52 -11.00 10.62
C ALA A 23 17.27 -10.06 9.66
N GLY A 24 16.59 -9.06 9.08
CA GLY A 24 17.15 -8.12 8.10
C GLY A 24 17.15 -8.65 6.67
N GLU A 25 16.43 -9.75 6.38
CA GLU A 25 16.25 -10.19 4.99
C GLU A 25 15.32 -9.22 4.25
N GLU A 26 15.80 -8.64 3.15
CA GLU A 26 15.03 -7.70 2.35
C GLU A 26 14.16 -8.41 1.30
N TYR A 27 12.87 -8.08 1.28
CA TYR A 27 11.90 -8.65 0.34
C TYR A 27 11.57 -7.71 -0.81
N GLY A 28 11.78 -6.41 -0.64
CA GLY A 28 11.62 -5.44 -1.71
C GLY A 28 11.65 -4.00 -1.23
N THR A 29 11.59 -3.08 -2.18
CA THR A 29 11.70 -1.64 -1.93
C THR A 29 10.50 -0.89 -2.50
N VAL A 30 9.90 -0.03 -1.67
CA VAL A 30 8.89 0.95 -2.07
C VAL A 30 9.55 2.29 -2.34
N MET A 31 9.19 2.92 -3.46
CA MET A 31 9.64 4.26 -3.79
C MET A 31 8.57 5.05 -4.56
N ARG A 32 8.76 6.36 -4.66
CA ARG A 32 7.92 7.24 -5.49
C ARG A 32 8.00 6.84 -6.96
N SER A 33 6.87 6.92 -7.66
CA SER A 33 6.81 6.61 -9.08
C SER A 33 5.82 7.51 -9.82
N VAL A 34 5.62 7.26 -11.11
CA VAL A 34 4.69 7.97 -11.97
C VAL A 34 3.83 6.98 -12.74
N LEU A 35 2.53 7.28 -12.83
CA LEU A 35 1.57 6.47 -13.57
C LEU A 35 0.63 7.40 -14.34
N ARG A 36 0.33 7.06 -15.59
CA ARG A 36 -0.50 7.89 -16.45
C ARG A 36 -1.89 8.09 -15.82
N ASN A 37 -2.40 9.31 -15.87
CA ASN A 37 -3.68 9.72 -15.27
C ASN A 37 -3.75 9.63 -13.73
N CYS A 38 -2.63 9.36 -13.06
CA CYS A 38 -2.53 9.37 -11.60
C CYS A 38 -1.80 10.61 -11.08
N ASP A 39 -2.05 10.93 -9.81
CA ASP A 39 -1.34 11.96 -9.09
C ASP A 39 0.07 11.47 -8.72
N LYS A 40 1.10 12.18 -9.19
CA LYS A 40 2.51 11.87 -8.90
C LYS A 40 2.84 11.89 -7.41
N ARG A 41 2.13 12.70 -6.62
CA ARG A 41 2.29 12.77 -5.15
C ARG A 41 1.63 11.61 -4.42
N HIS A 42 0.89 10.77 -5.13
CA HIS A 42 0.20 9.60 -4.60
C HIS A 42 0.36 8.45 -5.58
N THR A 43 1.60 8.27 -6.05
CA THR A 43 1.99 7.14 -6.89
C THR A 43 3.28 6.54 -6.33
N TYR A 44 3.25 5.23 -6.12
CA TYR A 44 4.33 4.46 -5.52
C TYR A 44 4.55 3.20 -6.35
N GLN A 45 5.79 2.73 -6.35
CA GLN A 45 6.15 1.44 -6.93
C GLN A 45 6.81 0.57 -5.87
N TYR A 46 6.54 -0.72 -5.96
CA TYR A 46 7.25 -1.77 -5.26
C TYR A 46 8.12 -2.50 -6.28
N VAL A 47 9.37 -2.75 -5.91
CA VAL A 47 10.30 -3.58 -6.67
C VAL A 47 10.75 -4.70 -5.75
N ASP A 48 10.54 -5.95 -6.15
CA ASP A 48 11.00 -7.10 -5.39
C ASP A 48 12.48 -7.43 -5.67
N SER A 49 12.99 -8.48 -5.04
CA SER A 49 14.39 -8.93 -5.22
C SER A 49 14.69 -9.51 -6.60
N ASP A 50 13.68 -9.94 -7.36
CA ASP A 50 13.83 -10.44 -8.73
C ASP A 50 13.78 -9.29 -9.75
N GLY A 51 13.40 -8.07 -9.31
CA GLY A 51 13.28 -6.88 -10.13
C GLY A 51 11.87 -6.66 -10.69
N ASP A 52 10.90 -7.49 -10.31
CA ASP A 52 9.50 -7.36 -10.71
C ASP A 52 8.89 -6.11 -10.11
N LYS A 53 8.05 -5.43 -10.90
CA LYS A 53 7.53 -4.10 -10.55
C LYS A 53 6.01 -4.10 -10.48
N VAL A 54 5.51 -3.53 -9.39
CA VAL A 54 4.10 -3.20 -9.22
C VAL A 54 3.99 -1.73 -8.88
N VAL A 55 3.20 -0.99 -9.64
CA VAL A 55 2.93 0.43 -9.44
C VAL A 55 1.49 0.60 -9.02
N ILE A 56 1.25 1.42 -8.00
CA ILE A 56 -0.08 1.91 -7.67
C ILE A 56 -0.09 3.43 -7.76
N GLY A 57 -1.17 3.98 -8.31
CA GLY A 57 -1.37 5.43 -8.35
C GLY A 57 -2.81 5.82 -8.04
N MET A 58 -2.99 6.84 -7.21
CA MET A 58 -4.29 7.48 -7.03
C MET A 58 -4.64 8.26 -8.29
N LYS A 59 -5.79 7.97 -8.90
CA LYS A 59 -6.28 8.68 -10.09
C LYS A 59 -6.51 10.16 -9.76
N LYS A 60 -6.10 11.05 -10.68
CA LYS A 60 -6.36 12.49 -10.52
C LYS A 60 -7.86 12.74 -10.40
N ARG A 61 -8.28 13.41 -9.32
CA ARG A 61 -9.69 13.74 -9.07
C ARG A 61 -10.14 14.79 -10.09
N ARG A 62 -11.28 14.53 -10.75
CA ARG A 62 -12.02 15.56 -11.49
C ARG A 62 -13.07 16.15 -10.55
N PHE A 63 -13.53 17.38 -10.79
CA PHE A 63 -14.55 18.06 -9.97
C PHE A 63 -15.84 17.24 -9.71
N ARG A 64 -16.13 16.20 -10.52
CA ARG A 64 -17.28 15.29 -10.34
C ARG A 64 -17.01 14.08 -9.43
N ASP A 65 -15.76 13.80 -9.07
CA ASP A 65 -15.33 12.59 -8.34
C ASP A 65 -14.98 12.87 -6.86
N LEU A 66 -15.51 13.97 -6.29
CA LEU A 66 -15.00 14.55 -5.04
C LEU A 66 -15.07 13.63 -3.80
N ASN A 67 -15.90 12.59 -3.80
CA ASN A 67 -16.17 11.79 -2.60
C ASN A 67 -15.58 10.38 -2.59
N VAL A 68 -14.95 9.91 -3.67
CA VAL A 68 -14.45 8.53 -3.73
C VAL A 68 -13.13 8.45 -4.51
N ALA A 69 -12.03 8.20 -3.83
CA ALA A 69 -10.76 7.98 -4.50
C ALA A 69 -10.79 6.66 -5.31
N SER A 70 -10.08 6.67 -6.43
CA SER A 70 -9.87 5.48 -7.26
C SER A 70 -8.37 5.33 -7.47
N TYR A 71 -7.89 4.10 -7.45
CA TYR A 71 -6.49 3.75 -7.62
C TYR A 71 -6.36 2.83 -8.84
N ILE A 72 -5.27 3.02 -9.58
CA ILE A 72 -4.86 2.12 -10.66
C ILE A 72 -3.67 1.33 -10.13
N VAL A 73 -3.75 0.00 -10.24
CA VAL A 73 -2.63 -0.90 -9.99
C VAL A 73 -2.18 -1.44 -11.34
N GLN A 74 -0.87 -1.35 -11.60
CA GLN A 74 -0.25 -1.81 -12.83
C GLN A 74 0.99 -2.64 -12.52
N SER A 75 1.12 -3.78 -13.18
CA SER A 75 2.37 -4.54 -13.32
C SER A 75 2.61 -4.81 -14.81
N GLU A 76 3.67 -5.55 -15.14
CA GLU A 76 3.96 -5.90 -16.54
C GLU A 76 2.79 -6.61 -17.24
N ASN A 77 2.08 -7.47 -16.50
CA ASN A 77 1.04 -8.35 -17.06
C ASN A 77 -0.39 -7.89 -16.76
N TYR A 78 -0.59 -6.95 -15.83
CA TYR A 78 -1.92 -6.65 -15.31
C TYR A 78 -2.14 -5.16 -15.09
N GLU A 79 -3.34 -4.69 -15.43
CA GLU A 79 -3.86 -3.40 -14.97
C GLU A 79 -5.27 -3.59 -14.44
N PHE A 80 -5.51 -3.13 -13.21
CA PHE A 80 -6.85 -3.15 -12.63
C PHE A 80 -7.06 -1.95 -11.71
N LYS A 81 -8.30 -1.80 -11.24
CA LYS A 81 -8.72 -0.65 -10.45
C LYS A 81 -9.16 -1.08 -9.07
N LEU A 82 -8.73 -0.30 -8.09
CA LEU A 82 -9.26 -0.30 -6.75
C LEU A 82 -10.06 0.97 -6.54
N LYS A 83 -11.11 0.92 -5.73
CA LYS A 83 -11.93 2.09 -5.43
C LYS A 83 -12.30 2.12 -3.96
N GLU A 84 -12.26 3.32 -3.39
CA GLU A 84 -12.84 3.57 -2.08
C GLU A 84 -14.33 3.23 -2.08
N ARG A 85 -14.87 2.80 -0.94
CA ARG A 85 -16.32 2.58 -0.82
C ARG A 85 -17.00 3.87 -0.35
N PRO A 86 -18.00 4.39 -1.09
CA PRO A 86 -18.73 5.57 -0.68
C PRO A 86 -19.48 5.32 0.64
N GLY A 87 -19.50 6.34 1.52
CA GLY A 87 -20.22 6.30 2.80
C GLY A 87 -19.43 5.69 3.97
N THR A 88 -18.63 4.65 3.74
CA THR A 88 -17.77 4.05 4.80
C THR A 88 -16.52 4.89 5.09
N ASN A 89 -15.97 5.50 4.05
CA ASN A 89 -14.71 6.27 4.13
C ASN A 89 -14.88 7.68 4.71
N LEU A 90 -16.04 8.01 5.28
CA LEU A 90 -16.16 9.16 6.19
C LEU A 90 -15.59 8.86 7.57
N LEU A 91 -15.54 7.59 7.97
CA LEU A 91 -15.12 7.16 9.31
C LEU A 91 -13.90 6.23 9.27
N TYR A 92 -13.88 5.29 8.32
CA TYR A 92 -12.84 4.25 8.22
C TYR A 92 -12.42 4.02 6.77
N PHE A 93 -11.12 3.95 6.51
CA PHE A 93 -10.62 3.70 5.18
C PHE A 93 -11.02 2.31 4.67
N LYS A 94 -11.76 2.26 3.57
CA LYS A 94 -12.16 1.01 2.93
C LYS A 94 -12.00 1.08 1.43
N VAL A 95 -11.25 0.13 0.88
CA VAL A 95 -10.96 0.03 -0.55
C VAL A 95 -11.24 -1.38 -1.03
N GLY A 96 -11.80 -1.50 -2.23
CA GLY A 96 -12.03 -2.80 -2.83
C GLY A 96 -11.84 -2.79 -4.34
N GLY A 97 -11.59 -3.98 -4.87
CA GLY A 97 -11.54 -4.21 -6.31
C GLY A 97 -11.59 -5.69 -6.64
N LYS A 98 -11.40 -5.99 -7.92
CA LYS A 98 -11.30 -7.36 -8.43
C LYS A 98 -10.02 -7.51 -9.22
N PHE A 99 -9.33 -8.61 -8.98
CA PHE A 99 -8.17 -9.07 -9.71
C PHE A 99 -8.35 -10.55 -9.98
N ASP A 100 -8.21 -10.99 -11.24
CA ASP A 100 -8.38 -12.40 -11.64
C ASP A 100 -9.69 -13.03 -11.11
N ASN A 101 -10.82 -12.34 -11.30
CA ASN A 101 -12.14 -12.71 -10.76
C ASN A 101 -12.23 -12.90 -9.24
N LYS A 102 -11.15 -12.64 -8.49
CA LYS A 102 -11.10 -12.69 -7.03
C LYS A 102 -11.18 -11.27 -6.47
N HIS A 103 -11.89 -11.13 -5.37
CA HIS A 103 -12.03 -9.84 -4.70
C HIS A 103 -10.85 -9.58 -3.80
N ILE A 104 -10.30 -8.37 -3.87
CA ILE A 104 -9.40 -7.83 -2.86
C ILE A 104 -10.13 -6.73 -2.09
N THR A 105 -10.02 -6.77 -0.77
CA THR A 105 -10.59 -5.75 0.13
C THR A 105 -9.51 -5.31 1.09
N LEU A 106 -9.44 -4.01 1.30
CA LEU A 106 -8.60 -3.37 2.29
C LEU A 106 -9.50 -2.59 3.22
N ASP A 107 -9.31 -2.77 4.52
CA ASP A 107 -10.19 -2.24 5.55
C ASP A 107 -9.33 -1.70 6.69
N GLU A 108 -9.67 -0.51 7.16
CA GLU A 108 -9.17 -0.01 8.44
C GLU A 108 -9.98 -0.67 9.56
N ASP A 109 -9.29 -1.32 10.49
CA ASP A 109 -9.92 -1.89 11.67
C ASP A 109 -10.24 -0.80 12.72
N TRP A 110 -10.89 -1.20 13.81
CA TRP A 110 -11.27 -0.28 14.89
C TRP A 110 -10.08 0.28 15.67
N GLN A 111 -8.88 -0.31 15.54
CA GLN A 111 -7.63 0.16 16.13
C GLN A 111 -6.88 1.11 15.19
N GLY A 112 -7.33 1.27 13.95
CA GLY A 112 -6.66 2.07 12.92
C GLY A 112 -5.62 1.30 12.11
N ASN A 113 -5.54 -0.03 12.26
CA ASN A 113 -4.65 -0.87 11.46
C ASN A 113 -5.24 -1.12 10.07
N LEU A 114 -4.38 -1.35 9.08
CA LEU A 114 -4.82 -1.72 7.74
C LEU A 114 -4.85 -3.24 7.59
N GLU A 115 -6.02 -3.81 7.37
CA GLU A 115 -6.20 -5.22 7.04
C GLU A 115 -6.42 -5.43 5.55
N VAL A 116 -5.86 -6.52 5.02
CA VAL A 116 -5.97 -6.89 3.61
C VAL A 116 -6.53 -8.30 3.50
N TYR A 117 -7.56 -8.44 2.67
CA TYR A 117 -8.25 -9.69 2.41
C TYR A 117 -8.26 -9.98 0.91
N PHE A 118 -7.93 -11.21 0.54
CA PHE A 118 -8.01 -11.70 -0.83
C PHE A 118 -8.91 -12.93 -0.89
N HIS A 119 -10.01 -12.81 -1.62
CA HIS A 119 -11.07 -13.82 -1.73
C HIS A 119 -11.53 -14.36 -0.37
N GLY A 120 -11.76 -13.44 0.59
CA GLY A 120 -12.19 -13.74 1.96
C GLY A 120 -11.10 -14.31 2.87
N SER A 121 -9.90 -14.61 2.35
CA SER A 121 -8.76 -15.00 3.18
C SER A 121 -7.97 -13.77 3.62
N HIS A 122 -7.67 -13.69 4.92
CA HIS A 122 -6.76 -12.68 5.47
C HIS A 122 -5.36 -12.86 4.88
N VAL A 123 -4.84 -11.78 4.29
CA VAL A 123 -3.52 -11.69 3.67
C VAL A 123 -2.53 -11.15 4.70
N LEU A 124 -2.74 -9.91 5.14
CA LEU A 124 -1.85 -9.23 6.06
C LEU A 124 -2.61 -8.21 6.90
N THR A 125 -1.99 -7.83 8.02
CA THR A 125 -2.35 -6.64 8.80
C THR A 125 -1.11 -5.75 8.91
N VAL A 126 -1.24 -4.47 8.59
CA VAL A 126 -0.22 -3.45 8.84
C VAL A 126 -0.58 -2.70 10.11
N ILE A 127 0.32 -2.75 11.09
CA ILE A 127 0.20 -2.13 12.40
C ILE A 127 1.27 -1.05 12.48
N GLU A 128 0.88 0.15 12.89
CA GLU A 128 1.81 1.24 13.14
C GLU A 128 1.76 1.62 14.61
N ASP A 129 2.93 1.68 15.25
CA ASP A 129 3.03 2.17 16.60
C ASP A 129 2.84 3.69 16.62
N PRO A 130 1.82 4.22 17.33
CA PRO A 130 1.51 5.65 17.30
C PRO A 130 2.57 6.52 18.01
N VAL A 131 3.46 5.92 18.81
CA VAL A 131 4.51 6.62 19.56
C VAL A 131 5.82 6.60 18.78
N THR A 132 6.22 5.44 18.26
CA THR A 132 7.53 5.28 17.59
C THR A 132 7.45 5.45 16.07
N SER A 133 6.25 5.46 15.49
CA SER A 133 6.02 5.36 14.03
C SER A 133 6.61 4.08 13.40
N GLU A 134 6.98 3.08 14.22
CA GLU A 134 7.44 1.79 13.72
C GLU A 134 6.26 1.08 13.06
N THR A 135 6.43 0.66 11.81
CA THR A 135 5.40 -0.07 11.07
C THR A 135 5.77 -1.54 10.94
N ARG A 136 4.85 -2.42 11.35
CA ARG A 136 4.97 -3.88 11.28
C ARG A 136 3.91 -4.47 10.36
N ILE A 137 4.27 -5.49 9.61
CA ILE A 137 3.35 -6.27 8.77
C ILE A 137 3.27 -7.68 9.31
N ASN A 138 2.06 -8.10 9.66
CA ASN A 138 1.77 -9.48 10.04
C ASN A 138 1.22 -10.23 8.83
N LEU A 139 2.05 -11.06 8.21
CA LEU A 139 1.67 -11.87 7.04
C LEU A 139 1.05 -13.21 7.47
N SER A 140 -0.12 -13.49 6.90
CA SER A 140 -0.83 -14.75 7.08
C SER A 140 -0.09 -15.91 6.42
N ARG A 141 -0.15 -17.09 7.05
CA ARG A 141 0.61 -18.30 6.61
C ARG A 141 0.25 -18.79 5.21
N LYS A 142 -0.90 -18.38 4.66
CA LYS A 142 -1.36 -18.78 3.32
C LYS A 142 -0.73 -17.97 2.20
N PHE A 143 -0.05 -16.88 2.53
CA PHE A 143 0.54 -15.95 1.58
C PHE A 143 2.05 -15.84 1.83
N ASN A 144 2.76 -15.39 0.81
CA ASN A 144 4.20 -15.14 0.88
C ASN A 144 4.50 -13.71 0.41
N THR A 145 5.73 -13.26 0.62
CA THR A 145 6.22 -11.92 0.30
C THR A 145 6.30 -11.63 -1.20
N LYS A 146 6.27 -12.65 -2.06
CA LYS A 146 6.18 -12.51 -3.52
C LYS A 146 4.74 -12.50 -4.04
N SER A 147 3.76 -12.74 -3.18
CA SER A 147 2.37 -12.85 -3.61
C SER A 147 1.81 -11.48 -3.97
N PHE A 148 1.11 -11.39 -5.10
CA PHE A 148 0.55 -10.13 -5.58
C PHE A 148 -0.39 -9.42 -4.56
N PRO A 149 -1.26 -10.14 -3.80
CA PRO A 149 -2.05 -9.51 -2.74
C PRO A 149 -1.21 -8.88 -1.62
N PHE A 150 -0.06 -9.47 -1.29
CA PHE A 150 0.87 -8.89 -0.32
C PHE A 150 1.43 -7.56 -0.84
N VAL A 151 1.94 -7.54 -2.07
CA VAL A 151 2.50 -6.34 -2.71
C VAL A 151 1.46 -5.22 -2.79
N ILE A 152 0.22 -5.53 -3.16
CA ILE A 152 -0.88 -4.54 -3.16
C ILE A 152 -1.12 -4.01 -1.75
N GLY A 153 -1.14 -4.88 -0.74
CA GLY A 153 -1.33 -4.48 0.65
C GLY A 153 -0.24 -3.53 1.15
N VAL A 154 1.02 -3.84 0.84
CA VAL A 154 2.18 -2.97 1.11
C VAL A 154 2.00 -1.60 0.47
N LEU A 155 1.71 -1.55 -0.82
CA LEU A 155 1.57 -0.30 -1.56
C LEU A 155 0.35 0.53 -1.11
N MET A 156 -0.72 -0.14 -0.72
CA MET A 156 -1.93 0.52 -0.22
C MET A 156 -1.78 1.11 1.17
N PHE A 157 -0.82 0.65 1.97
CA PHE A 157 -0.48 1.31 3.23
C PHE A 157 -0.09 2.79 2.99
N PHE A 158 0.68 3.08 1.95
CA PHE A 158 1.03 4.46 1.60
C PHE A 158 -0.18 5.28 1.11
N MET A 159 -1.18 4.64 0.51
CA MET A 159 -2.45 5.30 0.15
C MET A 159 -3.31 5.55 1.38
N PHE A 160 -3.31 4.63 2.33
CA PHE A 160 -3.99 4.76 3.61
C PHE A 160 -3.42 5.93 4.43
N LYS A 161 -2.10 6.03 4.54
CA LYS A 161 -1.42 7.17 5.19
C LYS A 161 -1.79 8.51 4.54
N ALA A 162 -1.77 8.55 3.20
CA ALA A 162 -2.21 9.74 2.47
C ALA A 162 -3.69 10.10 2.73
N TYR A 163 -4.57 9.10 2.85
CA TYR A 163 -5.98 9.30 3.20
C TYR A 163 -6.13 9.90 4.60
N LYS A 164 -5.35 9.43 5.58
CA LYS A 164 -5.35 9.93 6.96
C LYS A 164 -4.88 11.38 7.10
N ARG A 165 -4.41 12.01 6.00
CA ARG A 165 -3.77 13.34 5.99
C ARG A 165 -2.60 13.42 6.97
N GLU A 166 -2.02 12.27 7.28
CA GLU A 166 -0.71 12.22 7.89
C GLU A 166 0.23 12.60 6.76
N ASP A 167 0.66 13.86 6.78
CA ASP A 167 1.63 14.35 5.82
C ASP A 167 2.89 13.50 5.97
N TRP A 168 3.04 12.50 5.12
CA TRP A 168 4.34 11.92 4.87
C TRP A 168 5.13 12.97 4.07
N TYR A 169 5.61 14.00 4.76
CA TYR A 169 6.56 14.96 4.23
C TYR A 169 7.87 14.20 3.99
N ILE A 170 7.98 13.62 2.79
CA ILE A 170 9.27 13.34 2.13
C ILE A 170 10.10 14.64 1.96
N GLU A 171 9.56 15.80 2.33
CA GLU A 171 10.22 17.12 2.24
C GLU A 171 10.56 17.78 3.58
N ARG A 172 10.46 17.10 4.75
CA ARG A 172 10.95 17.69 6.02
C ARG A 172 12.08 16.90 6.64
N ALA A 173 13.22 16.92 5.96
CA ALA A 173 14.55 16.80 6.56
C ALA A 173 15.59 17.41 5.60
N LEU A 174 15.62 18.74 5.55
CA LEU A 174 16.86 19.51 5.35
C LEU A 174 17.18 20.19 6.67
#